data_AF-A0A840Q8M6-F1
#
_entry.id   AF-A0A840Q8M6-F1
#
_cell.length_a   1.000
_cell.length_b   1.000
_cell.length_c   1.000
_cell.angle_alpha   90.00
_cell.angle_beta   90.00
_cell.angle_gamma   90.00
#
_symmetry.space_group_name_H-M   'P 1'
#
loop_
_entity.id
_entity.type
_entity.pdbx_description
1 polymer ?
#
loop_
_entity_poly.entity_id
_entity_poly.type
_entity_poly.pdbx_seq_one_letter_code
_entity_poly.pdbx_strand_id
1 'polypeptide(L)'
;MTIPLPLQTALISAITAAVVTLLVEYVAKPHLEARKDRVLEATRAKRAVDTSLGGIMSAAVRLMVAATKADNWDTVSEHLKILDERVAALELHHAQARGAMPNRQRELADKAVDAVTSVPLQIEAVFFNWQDRRREPVFQKVIRRQHIQIRDAATLVQSAYGWPRMTRWKPLRTKRVALFKAAADELQNEINSPYRFLEVEIL
;
A
#
# COMPACT_ATOMS: atom_id res chain seq x y z
N MET A 1 54.53 -41.08 -34.38
CA MET A 1 54.39 -40.72 -32.95
C MET A 1 53.02 -41.19 -32.48
N THR A 2 52.98 -42.24 -31.66
CA THR A 2 51.73 -42.72 -31.05
C THR A 2 51.54 -42.01 -29.72
N ILE A 3 50.35 -41.47 -29.50
CA ILE A 3 49.99 -40.84 -28.23
C ILE A 3 49.75 -41.98 -27.21
N PRO A 4 50.31 -41.90 -26.00
CA PRO A 4 50.06 -42.92 -24.98
C PRO A 4 48.56 -43.00 -24.67
N LEU A 5 48.00 -44.22 -24.69
CA LEU A 5 46.60 -44.54 -24.35
C LEU A 5 46.06 -43.79 -23.11
N PRO A 6 46.79 -43.65 -21.98
CA PRO A 6 46.29 -42.89 -20.83
C PRO A 6 46.05 -41.42 -21.14
N LEU A 7 46.86 -40.80 -22.01
CA LEU A 7 46.70 -39.39 -22.39
C LEU A 7 45.47 -39.18 -23.28
N GLN A 8 45.20 -40.10 -24.21
CA GLN A 8 43.98 -40.05 -25.03
C GLN A 8 42.72 -40.15 -24.17
N THR A 9 42.70 -41.07 -23.21
CA THR A 9 41.56 -41.28 -22.32
C THR A 9 41.31 -40.05 -21.43
N ALA A 10 42.38 -39.47 -20.88
CA ALA A 10 42.30 -38.23 -20.11
C ALA A 10 41.75 -37.06 -20.94
N LEU A 11 42.21 -36.90 -22.19
CA LEU A 11 41.78 -35.81 -23.07
C LEU A 11 40.31 -35.93 -23.47
N ILE A 12 39.84 -37.15 -23.79
CA ILE A 12 38.43 -37.42 -24.08
C ILE A 12 37.57 -37.13 -22.85
N SER A 13 38.00 -37.55 -21.66
CA SER A 13 37.26 -37.28 -20.42
C SER A 13 37.18 -35.78 -20.10
N ALA A 14 38.26 -35.03 -20.34
CA ALA A 14 38.31 -33.60 -20.13
C ALA A 14 37.39 -32.85 -21.10
N ILE A 15 37.40 -33.21 -22.38
CA ILE A 15 36.50 -32.63 -23.38
C ILE A 15 35.04 -32.95 -23.04
N THR A 16 34.75 -34.20 -22.67
CA THR A 16 33.38 -34.62 -22.31
C THR A 16 32.88 -33.85 -21.08
N ALA A 17 33.72 -33.71 -20.05
CA ALA A 17 33.40 -32.91 -18.86
C ALA A 17 33.17 -31.43 -19.22
N ALA A 18 34.01 -30.84 -20.08
CA ALA A 18 33.85 -29.47 -20.53
C ALA A 18 32.53 -29.27 -21.28
N VAL A 19 32.19 -30.17 -22.22
CA VAL A 19 30.94 -30.12 -23.00
C VAL A 19 29.73 -30.28 -22.09
N VAL A 20 29.74 -31.25 -21.18
CA VAL A 20 28.62 -31.46 -20.23
C VAL A 20 28.44 -30.24 -19.34
N THR A 21 29.52 -29.66 -18.82
CA THR A 21 29.46 -28.47 -17.97
C THR A 21 28.86 -27.28 -18.73
N LEU A 22 29.30 -27.05 -19.97
CA LEU A 22 28.83 -25.95 -20.81
C LEU A 22 27.36 -26.13 -21.20
N LEU A 23 26.93 -27.37 -21.46
CA LEU A 23 25.55 -27.71 -21.78
C LEU A 23 24.62 -27.55 -20.56
N VAL A 24 25.08 -27.98 -19.37
CA VAL A 24 24.36 -27.76 -18.11
C VAL A 24 24.23 -26.26 -17.82
N GLU A 25 25.30 -25.49 -17.98
CA GLU A 25 25.25 -24.03 -17.80
C GLU A 25 24.26 -23.39 -18.79
N TYR A 26 24.32 -23.77 -20.07
CA TYR A 26 23.44 -23.22 -21.09
C TYR A 26 21.96 -23.50 -20.82
N VAL A 27 21.62 -24.69 -20.32
CA VAL A 27 20.22 -25.08 -20.03
C VAL A 27 19.74 -24.53 -18.69
N ALA A 28 20.60 -24.49 -17.67
CA ALA A 28 20.22 -24.09 -16.31
C ALA A 28 20.13 -22.56 -16.12
N LYS A 29 21.02 -21.80 -16.76
CA LYS A 29 21.12 -20.33 -16.61
C LYS A 29 19.85 -19.55 -17.01
N PRO A 30 19.17 -19.82 -18.14
CA PRO A 30 17.96 -19.07 -18.52
C PRO A 30 16.82 -19.25 -17.50
N HIS A 31 16.70 -20.43 -16.90
CA HIS A 31 15.66 -20.71 -15.91
C HIS A 31 15.93 -19.99 -14.58
N LEU A 32 17.20 -19.89 -14.18
CA LEU A 32 17.59 -19.18 -12.96
C LEU A 32 17.45 -17.66 -13.10
N GLU A 33 17.80 -17.11 -14.26
CA GLU A 33 17.64 -15.69 -14.56
C GLU A 33 16.15 -15.31 -14.61
N ALA A 34 15.32 -16.08 -15.29
CA ALA A 34 13.87 -15.84 -15.33
C ALA A 34 13.23 -15.89 -13.93
N ARG A 35 13.67 -16.80 -13.05
CA ARG A 35 13.17 -16.86 -11.67
C ARG A 35 13.64 -15.68 -10.85
N LYS A 36 14.89 -15.25 -11.01
CA LYS A 36 15.47 -14.09 -10.34
C LYS A 36 14.75 -12.80 -10.74
N ASP A 37 14.45 -12.63 -12.02
CA ASP A 37 13.76 -11.44 -12.53
C ASP A 37 12.34 -11.35 -11.96
N ARG A 38 11.59 -12.45 -11.94
CA ARG A 38 10.25 -12.49 -11.31
C ARG A 38 10.30 -12.10 -9.82
N VAL A 39 11.30 -12.58 -9.07
CA VAL A 39 11.45 -12.24 -7.65
C VAL A 39 11.86 -10.77 -7.47
N LEU A 40 12.73 -10.25 -8.33
CA LEU A 40 13.13 -8.85 -8.31
C LEU A 40 11.96 -7.93 -8.64
N GLU A 41 11.16 -8.26 -9.65
CA GLU A 41 9.95 -7.52 -10.02
C GLU A 41 8.94 -7.49 -8.87
N ALA A 42 8.64 -8.65 -8.27
CA ALA A 42 7.75 -8.71 -7.11
C ALA A 42 8.28 -7.85 -5.94
N THR A 43 9.60 -7.87 -5.71
CA THR A 43 10.23 -7.05 -4.65
C THR A 43 10.19 -5.57 -4.97
N ARG A 44 10.37 -5.18 -6.24
CA ARG A 44 10.25 -3.78 -6.70
C ARG A 44 8.82 -3.28 -6.54
N ALA A 45 7.82 -4.05 -6.99
CA ALA A 45 6.41 -3.71 -6.84
C ALA A 45 6.02 -3.54 -5.37
N LYS A 46 6.51 -4.44 -4.50
CA LYS A 46 6.34 -4.33 -3.04
C LYS A 46 6.91 -3.02 -2.48
N ARG A 47 8.15 -2.66 -2.84
CA ARG A 47 8.77 -1.40 -2.39
C ARG A 47 8.03 -0.16 -2.94
N ALA A 48 7.49 -0.26 -4.15
CA ALA A 48 6.73 0.81 -4.78
C ALA A 48 5.42 1.08 -4.02
N VAL A 49 4.69 0.02 -3.63
CA VAL A 49 3.50 0.13 -2.77
C VAL A 49 3.83 0.83 -1.46
N ASP A 50 4.89 0.41 -0.78
CA ASP A 50 5.27 0.99 0.50
C ASP A 50 5.72 2.45 0.40
N THR A 51 6.39 2.80 -0.70
CA THR A 51 6.73 4.19 -0.99
C THR A 51 5.46 5.02 -1.21
N SER A 52 4.48 4.48 -1.94
CA SER A 52 3.17 5.13 -2.13
C SER A 52 2.45 5.33 -0.79
N LEU A 53 2.39 4.31 0.07
CA LEU A 53 1.77 4.42 1.40
C LEU A 53 2.44 5.49 2.27
N GLY A 54 3.77 5.52 2.30
CA GLY A 54 4.51 6.56 3.01
C GLY A 54 4.22 7.96 2.46
N GLY A 55 4.09 8.07 1.13
CA GLY A 55 3.69 9.29 0.43
C GLY A 55 2.28 9.75 0.80
N ILE A 56 1.30 8.84 0.82
CA ILE A 56 -0.09 9.11 1.22
C ILE A 56 -0.15 9.62 2.66
N MET A 57 0.53 8.94 3.60
CA MET A 57 0.57 9.36 5.00
C MET A 57 1.18 10.76 5.16
N SER A 58 2.27 11.04 4.44
CA SER A 58 2.92 12.36 4.45
C SER A 58 2.00 13.45 3.87
N ALA A 59 1.34 13.18 2.74
CA ALA A 59 0.40 14.10 2.10
C ALA A 59 -0.81 14.37 3.00
N ALA A 60 -1.40 13.33 3.59
CA ALA A 60 -2.52 13.45 4.52
C ALA A 60 -2.16 14.30 5.75
N VAL A 61 -0.97 14.12 6.32
CA VAL A 61 -0.51 14.94 7.46
C VAL A 61 -0.33 16.40 7.04
N ARG A 62 0.30 16.66 5.89
CA ARG A 62 0.48 18.03 5.37
C ARG A 62 -0.87 18.71 5.11
N LEU A 63 -1.81 17.97 4.55
CA LEU A 63 -3.17 18.41 4.31
C LEU A 63 -3.87 18.79 5.63
N MET A 64 -3.79 17.95 6.67
CA MET A 64 -4.34 18.26 7.99
C MET A 64 -3.69 19.51 8.61
N VAL A 65 -2.37 19.66 8.48
CA VAL A 65 -1.66 20.85 8.97
C VAL A 65 -2.10 22.10 8.20
N ALA A 66 -2.24 22.02 6.87
CA ALA A 66 -2.76 23.11 6.05
C ALA A 66 -4.20 23.46 6.46
N ALA A 67 -5.06 22.46 6.70
CA ALA A 67 -6.44 22.65 7.15
C ALA A 67 -6.56 23.47 8.45
N THR A 68 -5.61 23.30 9.37
CA THR A 68 -5.62 24.04 10.65
C THR A 68 -5.25 25.52 10.48
N LYS A 69 -4.57 25.87 9.40
CA LYS A 69 -4.22 27.26 9.04
C LYS A 69 -5.28 27.77 8.08
N ALA A 70 -6.42 28.19 8.64
CA ALA A 70 -7.72 28.35 7.99
C ALA A 70 -7.79 29.25 6.72
N ASP A 71 -6.70 29.92 6.33
CA ASP A 71 -6.68 30.94 5.27
C ASP A 71 -6.01 30.49 3.97
N ASN A 72 -5.52 29.25 3.89
CA ASN A 72 -4.71 28.81 2.74
C ASN A 72 -5.37 27.67 1.93
N TRP A 73 -6.53 27.98 1.35
CA TRP A 73 -7.30 27.02 0.54
C TRP A 73 -6.51 26.52 -0.67
N ASP A 74 -5.69 27.37 -1.28
CA ASP A 74 -4.84 26.96 -2.40
C ASP A 74 -3.87 25.84 -2.00
N THR A 75 -3.25 25.94 -0.81
CA THR A 75 -2.37 24.88 -0.28
C THR A 75 -3.15 23.60 0.07
N VAL A 76 -4.38 23.74 0.59
CA VAL A 76 -5.24 22.57 0.86
C VAL A 76 -5.60 21.85 -0.45
N SER A 77 -6.00 22.59 -1.48
CA SER A 77 -6.32 22.07 -2.81
C SER A 77 -5.11 21.40 -3.46
N GLU A 78 -3.92 22.00 -3.36
CA GLU A 78 -2.68 21.40 -3.84
C GLU A 78 -2.37 20.08 -3.12
N HIS A 79 -2.51 20.04 -1.79
CA HIS A 79 -2.26 18.81 -1.02
C HIS A 79 -3.30 17.71 -1.28
N LEU A 80 -4.55 18.06 -1.59
CA LEU A 80 -5.56 17.11 -2.04
C LEU A 80 -5.17 16.48 -3.39
N LYS A 81 -4.76 17.30 -4.38
CA LYS A 81 -4.27 16.79 -5.67
C LYS A 81 -3.09 15.84 -5.51
N ILE A 82 -2.12 16.22 -4.68
CA ILE A 82 -0.98 15.36 -4.37
C ILE A 82 -1.45 14.05 -3.72
N LEU A 83 -2.43 14.10 -2.83
CA LEU A 83 -2.98 12.90 -2.19
C LEU A 83 -3.64 11.97 -3.22
N ASP A 84 -4.45 12.50 -4.13
CA ASP A 84 -5.10 11.74 -5.20
C ASP A 84 -4.10 11.08 -6.13
N GLU A 85 -3.08 11.81 -6.58
CA GLU A 85 -1.99 11.27 -7.40
C GLU A 85 -1.29 10.10 -6.69
N ARG A 86 -1.09 10.20 -5.37
CA ARG A 86 -0.45 9.13 -4.58
C ARG A 86 -1.35 7.93 -4.40
N VAL A 87 -2.67 8.13 -4.28
CA VAL A 87 -3.66 7.06 -4.23
C VAL A 87 -3.74 6.33 -5.58
N ALA A 88 -3.78 7.05 -6.69
CA ALA A 88 -3.73 6.46 -8.03
C ALA A 88 -2.43 5.65 -8.25
N ALA A 89 -1.29 6.18 -7.79
CA ALA A 89 -0.03 5.44 -7.84
C ALA A 89 -0.03 4.19 -6.95
N LEU A 90 -0.70 4.23 -5.79
CA LEU A 90 -0.87 3.05 -4.93
C LEU A 90 -1.67 1.96 -5.64
N GLU A 91 -2.80 2.29 -6.29
CA GLU A 91 -3.61 1.34 -7.03
C GLU A 91 -2.83 0.69 -8.17
N LEU A 92 -2.08 1.49 -8.94
CA LEU A 92 -1.22 1.00 -10.01
C LEU A 92 -0.15 0.03 -9.48
N HIS A 93 0.58 0.41 -8.44
CA HIS A 93 1.62 -0.44 -7.86
C HIS A 93 1.04 -1.70 -7.22
N HIS A 94 -0.15 -1.60 -6.63
CA HIS A 94 -0.87 -2.74 -6.07
C HIS A 94 -1.28 -3.73 -7.17
N ALA A 95 -1.85 -3.25 -8.28
CA ALA A 95 -2.23 -4.08 -9.42
C ALA A 95 -1.03 -4.87 -9.97
N GLN A 96 0.14 -4.23 -10.07
CA GLN A 96 1.39 -4.87 -10.47
C GLN A 96 1.86 -5.94 -9.45
N ALA A 97 1.76 -5.65 -8.15
CA ALA A 97 2.16 -6.57 -7.09
C ALA A 97 1.17 -7.75 -6.93
N ARG A 98 -0.10 -7.57 -7.31
CA ARG A 98 -1.22 -8.48 -7.06
C ARG A 98 -0.98 -9.90 -7.56
N GLY A 99 -0.36 -10.03 -8.74
CA GLY A 99 -0.06 -11.32 -9.37
C GLY A 99 0.95 -12.16 -8.60
N ALA A 100 1.84 -11.53 -7.83
CA ALA A 100 2.86 -12.22 -7.05
C ALA A 100 2.38 -12.68 -5.66
N MET A 101 1.18 -12.27 -5.23
CA MET A 101 0.66 -12.57 -3.89
C MET A 101 -0.15 -13.88 -3.84
N PRO A 102 -0.05 -14.66 -2.75
CA PRO A 102 -1.02 -15.70 -2.41
C PRO A 102 -2.43 -15.13 -2.26
N ASN A 103 -3.47 -15.90 -2.61
CA ASN A 103 -4.88 -15.46 -2.62
C ASN A 103 -5.32 -14.78 -1.31
N ARG A 104 -4.93 -15.31 -0.15
CA ARG A 104 -5.29 -14.73 1.15
C ARG A 104 -4.63 -13.37 1.40
N GLN A 105 -3.37 -13.20 0.99
CA GLN A 105 -2.68 -11.91 1.12
C GLN A 105 -3.25 -10.90 0.13
N ARG A 106 -3.58 -11.35 -1.08
CA ARG A 106 -4.25 -10.55 -2.09
C ARG A 106 -5.57 -9.98 -1.58
N GLU A 107 -6.46 -10.81 -1.05
CA GLU A 107 -7.75 -10.34 -0.51
C GLU A 107 -7.58 -9.32 0.63
N LEU A 108 -6.60 -9.53 1.50
CA LEU A 108 -6.29 -8.57 2.57
C LEU A 108 -5.72 -7.27 2.02
N ALA A 109 -4.85 -7.34 1.02
CA ALA A 109 -4.26 -6.17 0.36
C ALA A 109 -5.32 -5.38 -0.42
N ASP A 110 -6.19 -6.07 -1.17
CA ASP A 110 -7.31 -5.46 -1.91
C ASP A 110 -8.18 -4.64 -0.94
N LYS A 111 -8.65 -5.24 0.18
CA LYS A 111 -9.45 -4.54 1.20
C LYS A 111 -8.72 -3.36 1.85
N ALA A 112 -7.40 -3.48 2.01
CA ALA A 112 -6.59 -2.46 2.64
C ALA A 112 -6.37 -1.26 1.70
N VAL A 113 -6.15 -1.55 0.42
CA VAL A 113 -6.04 -0.54 -0.64
C VAL A 113 -7.39 0.16 -0.80
N ASP A 114 -8.50 -0.56 -0.86
CA ASP A 114 -9.86 0.03 -0.90
C ASP A 114 -10.11 0.98 0.28
N ALA A 115 -9.66 0.60 1.49
CA ALA A 115 -9.78 1.48 2.65
C ALA A 115 -8.95 2.76 2.49
N VAL A 116 -7.73 2.67 1.95
CA VAL A 116 -6.85 3.82 1.73
C VAL A 116 -7.33 4.70 0.57
N THR A 117 -7.87 4.11 -0.51
CA THR A 117 -8.38 4.86 -1.67
C THR A 117 -9.66 5.63 -1.34
N SER A 118 -10.41 5.21 -0.32
CA SER A 118 -11.55 5.97 0.20
C SER A 118 -11.18 7.21 1.04
N VAL A 119 -9.91 7.35 1.44
CA VAL A 119 -9.45 8.42 2.34
C VAL A 119 -9.61 9.82 1.74
N PRO A 120 -9.19 10.09 0.48
CA PRO A 120 -9.34 11.43 -0.10
C PRO A 120 -10.81 11.86 -0.12
N LEU A 121 -11.73 10.98 -0.52
CA LEU A 121 -13.17 11.25 -0.52
C LEU A 121 -13.70 11.61 0.88
N GLN A 122 -13.26 10.88 1.92
CA GLN A 122 -13.64 11.19 3.30
C GLN A 122 -13.07 12.55 3.75
N ILE A 123 -11.85 12.86 3.36
CA ILE A 123 -11.22 14.15 3.69
C ILE A 123 -11.91 15.29 2.95
N GLU A 124 -12.21 15.14 1.67
CA GLU A 124 -12.99 16.12 0.89
C GLU A 124 -14.36 16.37 1.51
N ALA A 125 -15.10 15.30 1.86
CA ALA A 125 -16.40 15.43 2.53
C ALA A 125 -16.29 16.20 3.85
N VAL A 126 -15.23 15.96 4.62
CA VAL A 126 -14.94 16.70 5.86
C VAL A 126 -14.61 18.16 5.55
N PHE A 127 -13.85 18.46 4.49
CA PHE A 127 -13.52 19.84 4.09
C PHE A 127 -14.71 20.63 3.54
N PHE A 128 -15.58 20.01 2.74
CA PHE A 128 -16.81 20.66 2.27
C PHE A 128 -17.70 21.05 3.45
N ASN A 129 -17.85 20.17 4.44
CA ASN A 129 -18.58 20.47 5.68
C ASN A 129 -17.85 21.49 6.58
N TRP A 130 -16.51 21.54 6.51
CA TRP A 130 -15.70 22.48 7.29
C TRP A 130 -15.91 23.93 6.86
N GLN A 131 -16.11 24.18 5.57
CA GLN A 131 -16.24 25.54 5.03
C GLN A 131 -17.31 26.35 5.79
N ASP A 132 -18.40 25.70 6.20
CA ASP A 132 -19.51 26.29 6.96
C ASP A 132 -19.33 26.25 8.49
N ARG A 133 -18.50 25.37 9.05
CA ARG A 133 -18.46 25.06 10.51
C ARG A 133 -17.09 25.24 11.18
N ARG A 134 -16.23 26.10 10.63
CA ARG A 134 -14.79 26.24 10.99
C ARG A 134 -14.46 26.45 12.48
N ARG A 135 -15.43 26.82 13.34
CA ARG A 135 -15.22 27.14 14.77
C ARG A 135 -15.63 26.03 15.74
N GLU A 136 -16.18 24.92 15.27
CA GLU A 136 -16.72 23.89 16.17
C GLU A 136 -15.62 22.93 16.70
N PRO A 137 -15.53 22.71 18.03
CA PRO A 137 -14.56 21.78 18.63
C PRO A 137 -14.81 20.31 18.27
N VAL A 138 -16.01 19.97 17.78
CA VAL A 138 -16.37 18.65 17.27
C VAL A 138 -15.49 18.27 16.07
N PHE A 139 -15.11 19.26 15.25
CA PHE A 139 -14.37 19.05 14.03
C PHE A 139 -12.93 18.54 14.25
N GLN A 140 -12.24 19.03 15.29
CA GLN A 140 -10.90 18.53 15.64
C GLN A 140 -10.93 17.04 16.02
N LYS A 141 -12.03 16.56 16.62
CA LYS A 141 -12.20 15.14 16.94
C LYS A 141 -12.35 14.29 15.67
N VAL A 142 -13.06 14.80 14.66
CA VAL A 142 -13.24 14.11 13.36
C VAL A 142 -11.90 13.99 12.63
N ILE A 143 -11.12 15.06 12.51
CA ILE A 143 -9.78 15.02 11.89
C ILE A 143 -8.88 14.00 12.61
N ARG A 144 -8.88 14.00 13.95
CA ARG A 144 -8.07 13.06 14.72
C ARG A 144 -8.50 11.61 14.51
N ARG A 145 -9.81 11.35 14.41
CA ARG A 145 -10.37 10.02 14.11
C ARG A 145 -9.93 9.56 12.72
N GLN A 146 -10.03 10.43 11.73
CA GLN A 146 -9.58 10.17 10.35
C GLN A 146 -8.08 9.87 10.28
N HIS A 147 -7.24 10.65 10.95
CA HIS A 147 -5.80 10.37 11.03
C HIS A 147 -5.49 8.97 11.59
N ILE A 148 -6.18 8.57 12.66
CA ILE A 148 -6.02 7.24 13.25
C ILE A 148 -6.47 6.17 12.25
N GLN A 149 -7.57 6.40 11.53
CA GLN A 149 -8.08 5.48 10.52
C GLN A 149 -7.09 5.28 9.37
N ILE A 150 -6.57 6.35 8.78
CA ILE A 150 -5.59 6.29 7.70
C ILE A 150 -4.34 5.53 8.15
N ARG A 151 -3.84 5.83 9.34
CA ARG A 151 -2.67 5.16 9.91
C ARG A 151 -2.91 3.67 10.11
N ASP A 152 -4.05 3.29 10.68
CA ASP A 152 -4.38 1.90 10.94
C ASP A 152 -4.60 1.14 9.62
N ALA A 153 -5.18 1.76 8.59
CA ALA A 153 -5.32 1.20 7.24
C ALA A 153 -3.96 0.99 6.57
N ALA A 154 -3.08 2.01 6.57
CA ALA A 154 -1.73 1.90 6.03
C ALA A 154 -0.92 0.78 6.71
N THR A 155 -1.07 0.62 8.02
CA THR A 155 -0.46 -0.48 8.79
C THR A 155 -0.99 -1.83 8.34
N LEU A 156 -2.29 -1.93 8.06
CA LEU A 156 -2.91 -3.15 7.57
C LEU A 156 -2.39 -3.51 6.17
N VAL A 157 -2.25 -2.53 5.27
CA VAL A 157 -1.62 -2.74 3.96
C VAL A 157 -0.20 -3.29 4.15
N GLN A 158 0.66 -2.64 4.94
CA GLN A 158 2.03 -3.11 5.19
C GLN A 158 2.07 -4.55 5.73
N SER A 159 1.15 -4.90 6.62
CA SER A 159 1.04 -6.26 7.17
C SER A 159 0.62 -7.29 6.11
N ALA A 160 -0.29 -6.94 5.20
CA ALA A 160 -0.76 -7.83 4.13
C ALA A 160 0.37 -8.19 3.15
N TYR A 161 1.30 -7.27 2.94
CA TYR A 161 2.50 -7.49 2.12
C TYR A 161 3.59 -8.28 2.87
N GLY A 162 3.34 -8.77 4.09
CA GLY A 162 4.29 -9.59 4.84
C GLY A 162 5.58 -8.84 5.15
N TRP A 163 5.49 -7.55 5.48
CA TRP A 163 6.64 -6.78 5.93
C TRP A 163 7.00 -7.16 7.37
N PRO A 164 8.24 -7.64 7.63
CA PRO A 164 8.73 -7.79 8.98
C PRO A 164 9.23 -6.43 9.46
N ARG A 165 8.34 -5.56 9.95
CA ARG A 165 8.79 -4.38 10.71
C ARG A 165 8.15 -4.32 12.08
N MET A 166 9.03 -4.47 13.06
CA MET A 166 8.92 -4.14 14.48
C MET A 166 7.79 -4.85 15.24
N THR A 167 8.19 -6.01 15.74
CA THR A 167 7.64 -6.85 16.83
C THR A 167 7.35 -6.12 18.17
N ARG A 168 6.84 -4.88 18.15
CA ARG A 168 6.38 -4.19 19.37
C ARG A 168 4.89 -3.86 19.40
N TRP A 169 4.12 -4.24 18.39
CA TRP A 169 2.68 -3.99 18.39
C TRP A 169 1.90 -5.29 18.54
N LYS A 170 1.24 -5.42 19.70
CA LYS A 170 0.35 -6.53 20.05
C LYS A 170 -0.69 -6.72 18.94
N PRO A 171 -1.07 -7.98 18.62
CA PRO A 171 -1.94 -8.29 17.50
C PRO A 171 -3.33 -7.68 17.70
N LEU A 172 -3.59 -6.57 17.02
CA LEU A 172 -4.93 -5.99 16.89
C LEU A 172 -5.71 -6.76 15.83
N ARG A 173 -6.00 -8.03 16.14
CA ARG A 173 -6.81 -8.96 15.34
C ARG A 173 -8.22 -8.40 15.12
N THR A 174 -8.72 -8.51 13.89
CA THR A 174 -10.14 -8.59 13.41
C THR A 174 -11.18 -7.63 13.99
N LYS A 175 -11.26 -7.45 15.31
CA LYS A 175 -12.13 -6.46 15.97
C LYS A 175 -11.90 -5.05 15.44
N ARG A 176 -10.66 -4.64 15.17
CA ARG A 176 -10.39 -3.29 14.65
C ARG A 176 -10.86 -3.10 13.21
N VAL A 177 -10.78 -4.13 12.35
CA VAL A 177 -11.30 -4.05 10.97
C VAL A 177 -12.83 -3.99 10.99
N ALA A 178 -13.48 -4.76 11.86
CA ALA A 178 -14.92 -4.67 12.06
C ALA A 178 -15.34 -3.30 12.62
N LEU A 179 -14.59 -2.76 13.59
CA LEU A 179 -14.77 -1.40 14.10
C LEU A 179 -14.53 -0.34 13.02
N PHE A 180 -13.59 -0.59 12.09
CA PHE A 180 -13.29 0.32 11.00
C PHE A 180 -14.46 0.39 10.02
N LYS A 181 -14.98 -0.77 9.61
CA LYS A 181 -16.13 -0.86 8.72
C LYS A 181 -17.38 -0.25 9.38
N ALA A 182 -17.64 -0.58 10.64
CA ALA A 182 -18.74 0.01 11.39
C ALA A 182 -18.64 1.53 11.53
N ALA A 183 -17.44 2.06 11.81
CA ALA A 183 -17.23 3.51 11.92
C ALA A 183 -17.33 4.21 10.55
N ALA A 184 -16.90 3.57 9.47
CA ALA A 184 -17.08 4.08 8.12
C ALA A 184 -18.56 4.09 7.71
N ASP A 185 -19.30 3.01 8.01
CA ASP A 185 -20.74 2.92 7.76
C ASP A 185 -21.52 3.94 8.60
N GLU A 186 -21.13 4.17 9.86
CA GLU A 186 -21.72 5.19 10.74
C GLU A 186 -21.44 6.61 10.24
N LEU A 187 -20.22 6.90 9.82
CA LEU A 187 -19.85 8.21 9.26
C LEU A 187 -20.57 8.46 7.93
N GLN A 188 -20.68 7.43 7.08
CA GLN A 188 -21.44 7.51 5.83
C GLN A 188 -22.92 7.76 6.10
N ASN A 189 -23.48 7.15 7.15
CA ASN A 189 -24.87 7.39 7.58
C ASN A 189 -25.06 8.80 8.18
N GLU A 190 -24.08 9.33 8.93
CA GLU A 190 -24.10 10.71 9.41
C GLU A 190 -24.01 11.73 8.26
N ILE A 191 -23.12 11.51 7.30
CA ILE A 191 -22.98 12.34 6.10
C ILE A 191 -24.25 12.29 5.25
N ASN A 192 -24.85 11.11 5.09
CA ASN A 192 -26.10 10.91 4.34
C ASN A 192 -27.36 11.35 5.11
N SER A 193 -27.23 11.84 6.35
CA SER A 193 -28.34 12.34 7.16
C SER A 193 -28.24 13.87 7.32
N PRO A 194 -28.45 14.66 6.26
CA PRO A 194 -28.35 16.13 6.31
C PRO A 194 -29.37 16.81 7.24
N TYR A 195 -30.34 16.07 7.82
CA TYR A 195 -31.47 16.66 8.56
C TYR A 195 -31.49 16.42 10.08
N ARG A 196 -30.60 15.60 10.66
CA ARG A 196 -30.71 15.25 12.10
C ARG A 196 -30.35 16.37 13.08
N PHE A 197 -29.71 17.44 12.63
CA PHE A 197 -29.34 18.57 13.49
C PHE A 197 -30.24 19.79 13.33
N LEU A 198 -31.13 19.82 12.32
CA LEU A 198 -32.11 20.90 12.16
C LEU A 198 -33.34 20.73 13.06
N GLU A 199 -33.58 19.54 13.60
CA GLU A 199 -34.72 19.28 14.51
C GLU A 199 -34.47 19.68 15.97
N VAL A 200 -33.25 20.11 16.34
CA VAL A 200 -32.91 20.45 17.73
C VAL A 200 -33.04 21.96 18.02
N GLU A 201 -33.26 22.81 17.02
CA GLU A 201 -33.45 24.26 17.18
C GLU A 201 -34.91 24.74 17.03
N ILE A 202 -35.87 23.81 16.90
CA ILE A 202 -37.31 24.11 16.93
C ILE A 202 -37.95 23.41 18.13
N LEU A 203 -37.52 23.75 19.35
CA LEU A 203 -38.27 23.55 20.60
C LEU A 203 -37.77 24.53 21.67
#